data_AF-A0A367HXP8-F1
#
_entry.id   AF-A0A367HXP8-F1
#
_cell.length_a   1.000
_cell.length_b   1.000
_cell.length_c   1.000
_cell.angle_alpha   90.00
_cell.angle_beta   90.00
_cell.angle_gamma   90.00
#
_symmetry.space_group_name_H-M   'P 1'
#
loop_
_entity.id
_entity.type
_entity.pdbx_description
1 polymer ?
#
loop_
_entity_poly.entity_id
_entity_poly.type
_entity_poly.pdbx_seq_one_letter_code
_entity_poly.pdbx_strand_id
1 'polypeptide(L)'
;MAAVVTSKGRDIMTGRMRGSSPTQAEPLNLAWGNNPNSLTAAVTDVALYKEAAEARVAGTSSQQTTTTANDTYQVTGTFTSASGQTIAEVALSDASSKPFSFTWATAPTGTGGTSGTASASYTPANGTYIQCRGEVMQVTAGSGSTALTLARAANGSTAVTQSNGDTVTLGNIPGSTAGTNGTLFFHADHGSQTLAINDAVTYTLTVKIT
;
A
#
# COMPACT_ATOMS: atom_id res chain seq x y z
N MET A 1 12.24 -10.29 -6.46
CA MET A 1 12.27 -8.93 -5.91
C MET A 1 11.75 -7.99 -6.96
N ALA A 2 10.81 -7.10 -6.64
CA ALA A 2 10.19 -6.17 -7.57
C ALA A 2 10.10 -4.76 -6.98
N ALA A 3 10.20 -3.76 -7.85
CA ALA A 3 9.99 -2.35 -7.56
C ALA A 3 9.10 -1.77 -8.66
N VAL A 4 7.93 -1.27 -8.28
CA VAL A 4 6.88 -0.88 -9.23
C VAL A 4 6.28 0.47 -8.87
N VAL A 5 6.01 1.27 -9.89
CA VAL A 5 5.02 2.34 -9.80
C VAL A 5 3.65 1.67 -9.94
N THR A 6 2.84 1.75 -8.90
CA THR A 6 1.52 1.10 -8.89
C THR A 6 0.58 1.78 -9.88
N SER A 7 -0.57 1.15 -10.15
CA SER A 7 -1.62 1.76 -10.95
C SER A 7 -2.06 3.11 -10.37
N LYS A 8 -2.15 3.24 -9.04
CA LYS A 8 -2.47 4.52 -8.38
C LYS A 8 -1.33 5.53 -8.50
N GLY A 9 -0.07 5.08 -8.46
CA GLY A 9 1.08 5.94 -8.74
C GLY A 9 1.03 6.57 -10.14
N ARG A 10 0.69 5.77 -11.16
CA ARG A 10 0.52 6.27 -12.54
C ARG A 10 -0.67 7.23 -12.66
N ASP A 11 -1.78 6.96 -11.97
CA ASP A 11 -2.93 7.88 -11.86
C ASP A 11 -2.50 9.24 -11.30
N ILE A 12 -1.68 9.25 -10.25
CA ILE A 12 -1.16 10.50 -9.65
C ILE A 12 -0.22 11.24 -10.61
N MET A 13 0.73 10.55 -11.25
CA MET A 13 1.65 11.18 -12.21
C MET A 13 0.88 11.85 -13.35
N THR A 14 -0.04 11.11 -13.98
CA THR A 14 -0.83 11.63 -15.10
C THR A 14 -1.85 12.68 -14.66
N GLY A 15 -2.44 12.52 -13.49
CA GLY A 15 -3.35 13.49 -12.88
C GLY A 15 -2.69 14.84 -12.61
N ARG A 16 -1.42 14.83 -12.18
CA ARG A 16 -0.62 16.05 -12.00
C ARG A 16 -0.35 16.74 -13.33
N MET A 17 -0.01 16.01 -14.38
CA MET A 17 0.27 16.58 -15.71
C MET A 17 -0.95 17.26 -16.33
N ARG A 18 -2.16 16.74 -16.09
CA ARG A 18 -3.42 17.33 -16.59
C ARG A 18 -4.03 18.35 -15.62
N GLY A 19 -3.41 18.57 -14.45
CA GLY A 19 -3.96 19.45 -13.42
C GLY A 19 -5.27 18.94 -12.78
N SER A 20 -5.60 17.65 -12.91
CA SER A 20 -6.78 17.05 -12.27
C SER A 20 -6.55 16.66 -10.80
N SER A 21 -5.31 16.76 -10.31
CA SER A 21 -4.96 16.50 -8.91
C SER A 21 -4.14 17.64 -8.29
N PRO A 22 -4.57 18.92 -8.41
CA PRO A 22 -3.75 20.08 -8.02
C PRO A 22 -3.54 20.17 -6.50
N THR A 23 -4.41 19.53 -5.72
CA THR A 23 -4.36 19.47 -4.25
C THR A 23 -3.74 18.18 -3.71
N GLN A 24 -3.37 17.23 -4.58
CA GLN A 24 -2.71 16.00 -4.13
C GLN A 24 -1.34 16.38 -3.55
N ALA A 25 -1.07 15.99 -2.31
CA ALA A 25 0.24 16.17 -1.71
C ALA A 25 1.30 15.37 -2.49
N GLU A 26 2.54 15.83 -2.44
CA GLU A 26 3.65 15.13 -3.07
C GLU A 26 3.84 13.74 -2.43
N PRO A 27 4.07 12.67 -3.23
CA PRO A 27 4.38 11.35 -2.69
C PRO A 27 5.79 11.31 -2.08
N LEU A 28 5.96 11.89 -0.88
CA LEU A 28 7.24 11.95 -0.16
C LEU A 28 7.28 11.12 1.13
N ASN A 29 6.14 10.57 1.54
CA ASN A 29 6.04 9.81 2.78
C ASN A 29 6.41 8.35 2.51
N LEU A 30 7.55 7.93 3.04
CA LEU A 30 7.96 6.54 2.99
C LEU A 30 7.15 5.73 3.99
N ALA A 31 6.84 4.49 3.63
CA ALA A 31 6.30 3.46 4.50
C ALA A 31 7.16 2.20 4.37
N TRP A 32 7.20 1.36 5.41
CA TRP A 32 7.87 0.06 5.36
C TRP A 32 6.98 -1.03 5.98
N GLY A 33 7.25 -2.29 5.68
CA GLY A 33 6.40 -3.39 6.10
C GLY A 33 7.11 -4.73 6.18
N ASN A 34 6.42 -5.71 6.77
CA ASN A 34 7.00 -7.01 7.11
C ASN A 34 6.80 -8.07 6.02
N ASN A 35 5.88 -7.87 5.05
CA ASN A 35 5.54 -8.83 3.99
C ASN A 35 5.52 -10.31 4.46
N PRO A 36 4.60 -10.70 5.36
CA PRO A 36 4.63 -11.99 6.04
C PRO A 36 4.44 -13.20 5.12
N ASN A 37 3.98 -12.99 3.89
CA ASN A 37 3.75 -14.05 2.92
C ASN A 37 4.79 -14.04 1.78
N SER A 38 5.88 -13.28 1.92
CA SER A 38 6.96 -13.19 0.91
C SER A 38 6.44 -12.90 -0.51
N LEU A 39 5.43 -12.03 -0.59
CA LEU A 39 4.77 -11.68 -1.83
C LEU A 39 5.63 -10.73 -2.66
N THR A 40 5.47 -10.78 -3.97
CA THR A 40 6.19 -9.89 -4.88
C THR A 40 5.36 -8.66 -5.19
N ALA A 41 5.91 -7.47 -4.96
CA ALA A 41 5.24 -6.19 -5.19
C ALA A 41 4.66 -6.12 -6.62
N ALA A 42 3.39 -5.76 -6.73
CA ALA A 42 2.65 -5.79 -7.98
C ALA A 42 2.07 -4.41 -8.32
N VAL A 43 1.96 -4.15 -9.63
CA VAL A 43 1.35 -2.91 -10.14
C VAL A 43 -0.08 -2.72 -9.65
N THR A 44 -0.79 -3.81 -9.37
CA THR A 44 -2.18 -3.83 -8.91
C THR A 44 -2.31 -3.52 -7.42
N ASP A 45 -1.22 -3.51 -6.66
CA ASP A 45 -1.26 -3.27 -5.23
C ASP A 45 -1.77 -1.85 -4.91
N VAL A 46 -2.55 -1.75 -3.85
CA VAL A 46 -3.11 -0.52 -3.28
C VAL A 46 -2.65 -0.28 -1.83
N ALA A 47 -1.92 -1.22 -1.23
CA ALA A 47 -1.29 -1.10 0.09
C ALA A 47 -0.03 -1.99 0.21
N LEU A 48 0.79 -1.73 1.23
CA LEU A 48 1.79 -2.72 1.68
C LEU A 48 1.08 -3.97 2.22
N TYR A 49 1.71 -5.13 2.09
CA TYR A 49 1.10 -6.40 2.53
C TYR A 49 0.90 -6.45 4.04
N LYS A 50 1.84 -5.87 4.80
CA LYS A 50 1.68 -5.58 6.22
C LYS A 50 2.57 -4.40 6.59
N GLU A 51 2.01 -3.20 6.54
CA GLU A 51 2.72 -1.99 6.98
C GLU A 51 3.10 -2.14 8.46
N ALA A 52 4.37 -1.86 8.78
CA ALA A 52 4.90 -1.97 10.14
C ALA A 52 4.23 -0.95 11.07
N ALA A 53 4.45 -1.00 12.38
CA ALA A 53 3.71 -0.17 13.35
C ALA A 53 4.11 1.31 13.37
N GLU A 54 5.32 1.65 12.90
CA GLU A 54 5.89 3.01 12.90
C GLU A 54 5.10 3.97 12.00
N ALA A 55 5.06 5.25 12.36
CA ALA A 55 4.52 6.27 11.46
C ALA A 55 5.33 6.33 10.16
N ARG A 56 4.69 6.79 9.08
CA ARG A 56 5.39 7.06 7.82
C ARG A 56 6.37 8.19 8.02
N VAL A 57 7.52 8.10 7.37
CA VAL A 57 8.59 9.10 7.47
C VAL A 57 8.55 9.98 6.24
N ALA A 58 8.44 11.30 6.45
CA ALA A 58 8.61 12.26 5.36
C ALA A 58 10.07 12.25 4.89
N GLY A 59 10.28 11.90 3.62
CA GLY A 59 11.59 11.93 2.99
C GLY A 59 11.92 13.30 2.40
N THR A 60 13.20 13.50 2.07
CA THR A 60 13.64 14.61 1.22
C THR A 60 13.52 14.18 -0.23
N SER A 61 12.72 14.91 -1.01
CA SER A 61 12.53 14.65 -2.43
C SER A 61 13.42 15.53 -3.31
N SER A 62 13.77 15.03 -4.50
CA SER A 62 14.53 15.77 -5.50
C SER A 62 14.31 15.24 -6.92
N GLN A 63 14.54 16.10 -7.91
CA GLN A 63 14.74 15.72 -9.31
C GLN A 63 16.24 15.68 -9.57
N GLN A 64 16.82 14.49 -9.75
CA GLN A 64 18.30 14.34 -9.78
C GLN A 64 18.93 14.54 -11.16
N THR A 65 18.29 14.12 -12.25
CA THR A 65 18.82 14.30 -13.61
C THR A 65 17.85 15.18 -14.40
N THR A 66 18.36 16.23 -15.04
CA THR A 66 17.61 17.17 -15.90
C THR A 66 18.08 17.13 -17.35
N THR A 67 19.03 16.24 -17.67
CA THR A 67 19.41 15.95 -19.06
C THR A 67 18.42 14.94 -19.62
N THR A 68 17.78 15.31 -20.72
CA THR A 68 16.56 14.81 -21.40
C THR A 68 16.33 13.28 -21.49
N ALA A 69 17.27 12.43 -21.08
CA ALA A 69 17.17 10.98 -21.21
C ALA A 69 16.71 10.24 -19.94
N ASN A 70 16.77 10.83 -18.74
CA ASN A 70 16.57 10.05 -17.50
C ASN A 70 16.07 10.89 -16.31
N ASP A 71 15.01 11.68 -16.47
CA ASP A 71 14.45 12.41 -15.33
C ASP A 71 14.01 11.42 -14.24
N THR A 72 14.61 11.56 -13.06
CA THR A 72 14.37 10.69 -11.91
C THR A 72 13.78 11.49 -10.76
N TYR A 73 12.63 11.07 -10.28
CA TYR A 73 12.11 11.46 -8.99
C TYR A 73 12.76 10.59 -7.92
N GLN A 74 13.41 11.21 -6.94
CA GLN A 74 14.07 10.52 -5.84
C GLN A 74 13.52 10.99 -4.51
N VAL A 75 13.29 10.05 -3.59
CA VAL A 75 12.95 10.35 -2.20
C VAL A 75 13.86 9.54 -1.27
N THR A 76 14.51 10.22 -0.33
CA THR A 76 15.36 9.58 0.69
C THR A 76 14.82 9.86 2.08
N GLY A 77 14.71 8.83 2.91
CA GLY A 77 14.28 8.94 4.30
C GLY A 77 14.83 7.81 5.17
N THR A 78 14.88 8.05 6.48
CA THR A 78 15.41 7.10 7.46
C THR A 78 14.31 6.67 8.42
N PHE A 79 14.11 5.36 8.53
CA PHE A 79 13.29 4.75 9.57
C PHE A 79 14.15 4.36 10.76
N THR A 80 13.56 4.42 11.95
CA THR A 80 14.08 3.81 13.16
C THR A 80 13.08 2.76 13.62
N SER A 81 13.54 1.53 13.81
CA SER A 81 12.69 0.42 14.24
C SER A 81 12.20 0.64 15.67
N ALA A 82 10.89 0.64 15.89
CA ALA A 82 10.28 0.80 17.21
C ALA A 82 10.21 -0.53 17.98
N SER A 83 10.52 -1.66 17.33
CA SER A 83 10.47 -2.99 17.93
C SER A 83 11.45 -3.95 17.27
N GLY A 84 11.62 -5.16 17.84
CA GLY A 84 12.27 -6.25 17.14
C GLY A 84 11.37 -6.76 16.02
N GLN A 85 11.77 -6.62 14.76
CA GLN A 85 10.93 -7.00 13.62
C GLN A 85 11.75 -7.32 12.37
N THR A 86 11.10 -7.93 11.39
CA THR A 86 11.70 -8.20 10.08
C THR A 86 10.98 -7.38 9.02
N ILE A 87 11.69 -6.51 8.33
CA ILE A 87 11.18 -5.65 7.26
C ILE A 87 11.54 -6.25 5.91
N ALA A 88 10.61 -6.25 4.96
CA ALA A 88 10.76 -6.89 3.66
C ALA A 88 10.05 -6.13 2.52
N GLU A 89 9.50 -4.95 2.79
CA GLU A 89 8.88 -4.10 1.78
C GLU A 89 8.96 -2.62 2.17
N VAL A 90 8.92 -1.77 1.15
CA VAL A 90 8.94 -0.31 1.27
C VAL A 90 7.98 0.29 0.25
N ALA A 91 7.38 1.42 0.60
CA ALA A 91 6.44 2.13 -0.25
C ALA A 91 6.61 3.64 -0.16
N LEU A 92 6.02 4.33 -1.13
CA LEU A 92 5.91 5.79 -1.16
C LEU A 92 4.43 6.19 -1.26
N SER A 93 4.06 7.22 -0.51
CA SER A 93 2.69 7.73 -0.42
C SER A 93 2.68 9.25 -0.24
N ASP A 94 1.58 9.88 -0.63
CA ASP A 94 1.31 11.30 -0.36
C ASP A 94 0.61 11.56 0.98
N ALA A 95 0.15 10.51 1.66
CA ALA A 95 -0.35 10.57 3.03
C ALA A 95 0.74 10.19 4.06
N SER A 96 0.88 11.03 5.09
CA SER A 96 1.78 10.81 6.25
C SER A 96 1.23 9.81 7.28
N SER A 97 -0.06 9.52 7.21
CA SER A 97 -0.73 8.54 8.05
C SER A 97 -1.04 7.28 7.26
N LYS A 98 -1.25 6.17 7.98
CA LYS A 98 -1.65 4.90 7.39
C LYS A 98 -3.14 4.89 7.06
N PRO A 99 -3.57 4.09 6.07
CA PRO A 99 -4.97 3.79 5.87
C PRO A 99 -5.50 2.86 6.98
N PHE A 100 -6.82 2.72 7.04
CA PHE A 100 -7.48 1.75 7.91
C PHE A 100 -6.99 0.33 7.59
N SER A 101 -6.71 -0.46 8.62
CA SER A 101 -6.33 -1.86 8.48
C SER A 101 -6.94 -2.71 9.59
N PHE A 102 -7.12 -3.99 9.31
CA PHE A 102 -7.62 -4.99 10.24
C PHE A 102 -7.05 -6.37 9.87
N THR A 103 -7.46 -7.40 10.60
CA THR A 103 -7.14 -8.80 10.25
C THR A 103 -8.43 -9.59 10.05
N TRP A 104 -8.42 -10.59 9.18
CA TRP A 104 -9.57 -11.50 9.10
C TRP A 104 -9.74 -12.28 10.41
N ALA A 105 -10.86 -12.10 11.10
CA ALA A 105 -11.28 -13.02 12.15
C ALA A 105 -11.77 -14.34 11.54
N THR A 106 -12.57 -14.23 10.47
CA THR A 106 -12.96 -15.32 9.58
C THR A 106 -12.74 -14.88 8.15
N ALA A 107 -11.80 -15.49 7.45
CA ALA A 107 -11.45 -15.10 6.10
C ALA A 107 -12.45 -15.62 5.04
N PRO A 108 -12.63 -14.92 3.92
CA PRO A 108 -13.28 -15.48 2.75
C PRO A 108 -12.44 -16.65 2.22
N THR A 109 -12.87 -17.87 2.53
CA THR A 109 -12.16 -19.09 2.14
C THR A 109 -12.36 -19.41 0.67
N GLY A 110 -11.30 -19.94 0.04
CA GLY A 110 -11.27 -20.20 -1.39
C GLY A 110 -11.28 -18.94 -2.27
N THR A 111 -11.10 -19.14 -3.57
CA THR A 111 -11.08 -18.05 -4.57
C THR A 111 -12.48 -17.53 -4.92
N GLY A 112 -13.53 -18.27 -4.56
CA GLY A 112 -14.93 -17.89 -4.77
C GLY A 112 -15.65 -17.31 -3.54
N GLY A 113 -15.01 -17.29 -2.36
CA GLY A 113 -15.64 -16.78 -1.14
C GLY A 113 -15.89 -15.27 -1.22
N THR A 114 -17.12 -14.81 -1.01
CA THR A 114 -17.50 -13.38 -1.13
C THR A 114 -17.82 -12.72 0.21
N SER A 115 -17.60 -13.43 1.32
CA SER A 115 -17.88 -12.91 2.65
C SER A 115 -16.78 -13.27 3.65
N GLY A 116 -16.56 -12.38 4.61
CA GLY A 116 -15.62 -12.58 5.71
C GLY A 116 -16.03 -11.77 6.93
N THR A 117 -15.37 -12.02 8.05
CA THR A 117 -15.54 -11.27 9.29
C THR A 117 -14.23 -10.60 9.65
N ALA A 118 -14.23 -9.27 9.73
CA ALA A 118 -13.12 -8.46 10.20
C ALA A 118 -12.96 -8.58 11.72
N SER A 119 -11.73 -8.47 12.21
CA SER A 119 -11.41 -8.46 13.65
C SER A 119 -11.87 -7.19 14.38
N ALA A 120 -12.24 -6.15 13.65
CA ALA A 120 -12.84 -4.92 14.15
C ALA A 120 -13.92 -4.41 13.19
N SER A 121 -14.83 -3.57 13.67
CA SER A 121 -15.87 -2.98 12.81
C SER A 121 -15.24 -2.22 11.65
N TYR A 122 -15.64 -2.54 10.43
CA TYR A 122 -15.23 -1.86 9.23
C TYR A 122 -15.97 -0.53 9.14
N THR A 123 -15.35 0.56 9.55
CA THR A 123 -15.93 1.90 9.48
C THR A 123 -15.81 2.60 8.12
N PRO A 124 -14.90 2.23 7.18
CA PRO A 124 -14.89 2.84 5.86
C PRO A 124 -16.21 2.60 5.10
N ALA A 125 -16.52 3.48 4.15
CA ALA A 125 -17.75 3.39 3.37
C ALA A 125 -17.76 2.14 2.46
N ASN A 126 -18.95 1.61 2.17
CA ASN A 126 -19.09 0.60 1.12
C ASN A 126 -18.63 1.19 -0.23
N GLY A 127 -18.12 0.34 -1.12
CA GLY A 127 -17.52 0.71 -2.40
C GLY A 127 -16.02 1.01 -2.33
N THR A 128 -15.42 1.02 -1.13
CA THR A 128 -13.97 1.14 -0.92
C THR A 128 -13.23 -0.16 -1.25
N TYR A 129 -11.93 -0.03 -1.52
CA TYR A 129 -11.08 -1.16 -1.88
C TYR A 129 -10.14 -1.51 -0.73
N ILE A 130 -9.94 -2.81 -0.53
CA ILE A 130 -9.03 -3.37 0.46
C ILE A 130 -8.07 -4.31 -0.25
N GLN A 131 -6.85 -4.42 0.26
CA GLN A 131 -5.89 -5.41 -0.16
C GLN A 131 -5.66 -6.40 0.97
N CYS A 132 -5.64 -7.68 0.62
CA CYS A 132 -5.19 -8.74 1.50
C CYS A 132 -4.33 -9.69 0.67
N ARG A 133 -3.11 -9.93 1.14
CA ARG A 133 -2.08 -10.59 0.33
C ARG A 133 -1.89 -9.84 -1.00
N GLY A 134 -1.79 -10.55 -2.12
CA GLY A 134 -1.70 -9.96 -3.47
C GLY A 134 -3.05 -9.69 -4.14
N GLU A 135 -4.17 -9.77 -3.41
CA GLU A 135 -5.50 -9.54 -3.96
C GLU A 135 -6.08 -8.21 -3.48
N VAL A 136 -6.63 -7.46 -4.43
CA VAL A 136 -7.47 -6.29 -4.17
C VAL A 136 -8.93 -6.70 -4.27
N MET A 137 -9.73 -6.36 -3.28
CA MET A 137 -11.16 -6.65 -3.20
C MET A 137 -11.91 -5.33 -2.98
N GLN A 138 -13.15 -5.24 -3.46
CA GLN A 138 -14.04 -4.13 -3.14
C GLN A 138 -15.00 -4.57 -2.03
N VAL A 139 -15.14 -3.78 -0.97
CA VAL A 139 -16.16 -4.02 0.06
C VAL A 139 -17.49 -3.51 -0.46
N THR A 140 -18.43 -4.39 -0.76
CA THR A 140 -19.74 -4.03 -1.33
C THR A 140 -20.80 -3.80 -0.26
N ALA A 141 -20.63 -4.41 0.93
CA ALA A 141 -21.48 -4.20 2.10
C ALA A 141 -20.72 -4.51 3.39
N GLY A 142 -21.20 -3.95 4.51
CA GLY A 142 -20.68 -4.24 5.86
C GLY A 142 -20.07 -3.04 6.61
N SER A 143 -20.16 -1.82 6.06
CA SER A 143 -19.78 -0.61 6.81
C SER A 143 -20.54 -0.51 8.15
N GLY A 144 -19.81 -0.19 9.22
CA GLY A 144 -20.29 -0.19 10.61
C GLY A 144 -20.39 -1.57 11.26
N SER A 145 -20.04 -2.65 10.55
CA SER A 145 -20.13 -4.04 11.01
C SER A 145 -18.77 -4.74 10.90
N THR A 146 -18.62 -5.88 11.56
CA THR A 146 -17.49 -6.81 11.32
C THR A 146 -17.74 -7.75 10.15
N ALA A 147 -19.00 -8.00 9.78
CA ALA A 147 -19.34 -8.86 8.64
C ALA A 147 -19.27 -8.08 7.33
N LEU A 148 -18.41 -8.53 6.41
CA LEU A 148 -18.15 -7.88 5.12
C LEU A 148 -18.60 -8.75 3.95
N THR A 149 -19.15 -8.10 2.93
CA THR A 149 -19.38 -8.69 1.60
C THR A 149 -18.43 -8.06 0.60
N LEU A 150 -17.86 -8.88 -0.28
CA LEU A 150 -16.72 -8.55 -1.12
C LEU A 150 -17.00 -8.86 -2.59
N ALA A 151 -16.62 -7.94 -3.47
CA ALA A 151 -16.31 -8.27 -4.85
C ALA A 151 -14.80 -8.56 -4.95
N ARG A 152 -14.46 -9.74 -5.47
CA ARG A 152 -13.09 -10.29 -5.52
C ARG A 152 -12.33 -9.82 -6.76
N ALA A 153 -11.01 -9.98 -6.77
CA ALA A 153 -10.15 -9.74 -7.95
C ALA A 153 -10.33 -8.35 -8.61
N ALA A 154 -10.46 -7.30 -7.79
CA ALA A 154 -10.56 -5.93 -8.27
C ALA A 154 -9.19 -5.39 -8.75
N ASN A 155 -9.19 -4.24 -9.43
CA ASN A 155 -7.99 -3.55 -9.93
C ASN A 155 -7.07 -4.41 -10.83
N GLY A 156 -7.61 -5.47 -11.45
CA GLY A 156 -6.82 -6.42 -12.24
C GLY A 156 -5.98 -7.41 -11.42
N SER A 157 -6.18 -7.47 -10.09
CA SER A 157 -5.60 -8.52 -9.25
C SER A 157 -6.27 -9.88 -9.50
N THR A 158 -5.70 -10.95 -8.95
CA THR A 158 -6.27 -12.31 -9.03
C THR A 158 -6.81 -12.72 -7.67
N ALA A 159 -7.97 -13.39 -7.63
CA ALA A 159 -8.52 -13.90 -6.39
C ALA A 159 -7.59 -14.96 -5.77
N VAL A 160 -7.28 -14.83 -4.48
CA VAL A 160 -6.44 -15.79 -3.74
C VAL A 160 -7.17 -16.36 -2.55
N THR A 161 -6.76 -17.53 -2.08
CA THR A 161 -7.31 -18.05 -0.81
C THR A 161 -6.79 -17.20 0.34
N GLN A 162 -7.70 -16.61 1.11
CA GLN A 162 -7.39 -15.81 2.29
C GLN A 162 -7.39 -16.69 3.54
N SER A 163 -6.63 -16.30 4.56
CA SER A 163 -6.53 -17.02 5.84
C SER A 163 -6.91 -16.12 7.02
N ASN A 164 -7.42 -16.74 8.08
CA ASN A 164 -7.64 -16.02 9.34
C ASN A 164 -6.32 -15.43 9.83
N GLY A 165 -6.35 -14.21 10.34
CA GLY A 165 -5.17 -13.46 10.76
C GLY A 165 -4.42 -12.73 9.65
N ASP A 166 -4.75 -12.98 8.36
CA ASP A 166 -4.15 -12.20 7.27
C ASP A 166 -4.50 -10.71 7.44
N THR A 167 -3.50 -9.85 7.23
CA THR A 167 -3.66 -8.40 7.30
C THR A 167 -4.41 -7.91 6.07
N VAL A 168 -5.38 -7.03 6.32
CA VAL A 168 -6.22 -6.38 5.33
C VAL A 168 -6.06 -4.88 5.47
N THR A 169 -5.73 -4.21 4.36
CA THR A 169 -5.44 -2.78 4.38
C THR A 169 -6.28 -2.07 3.32
N LEU A 170 -6.97 -1.00 3.71
CA LEU A 170 -7.70 -0.12 2.81
C LEU A 170 -6.72 0.55 1.82
N GLY A 171 -7.15 0.69 0.57
CA GLY A 171 -6.36 1.36 -0.46
C GLY A 171 -7.23 1.97 -1.57
N ASN A 172 -6.61 2.81 -2.40
CA ASN A 172 -7.25 3.46 -3.53
C ASN A 172 -6.73 2.91 -4.86
N ILE A 173 -7.66 2.48 -5.71
CA ILE A 173 -7.40 2.19 -7.12
C ILE A 173 -7.35 3.51 -7.94
N PRO A 174 -6.89 3.49 -9.21
CA PRO A 174 -6.97 4.67 -10.09
C PRO A 174 -8.36 5.29 -10.11
N GLY A 175 -8.43 6.63 -10.05
CA GLY A 175 -9.69 7.38 -10.04
C GLY A 175 -10.50 7.32 -8.74
N SER A 176 -10.10 6.50 -7.76
CA SER A 176 -10.72 6.48 -6.42
C SER A 176 -9.94 7.34 -5.42
N THR A 177 -10.68 8.02 -4.55
CA THR A 177 -10.20 8.75 -3.36
C THR A 177 -10.97 8.37 -2.10
N ALA A 178 -11.80 7.33 -2.17
CA ALA A 178 -12.73 6.95 -1.11
C ALA A 178 -12.01 6.40 0.15
N GLY A 179 -10.81 5.83 -0.01
CA GLY A 179 -9.98 5.39 1.09
C GLY A 179 -9.12 6.52 1.64
N THR A 180 -9.42 6.98 2.85
CA THR A 180 -8.56 7.94 3.56
C THR A 180 -7.15 7.37 3.73
N ASN A 181 -6.14 8.17 3.36
CA ASN A 181 -4.72 7.77 3.38
C ASN A 181 -4.36 6.54 2.54
N GLY A 182 -5.27 6.04 1.69
CA GLY A 182 -5.11 4.80 0.92
C GLY A 182 -4.27 4.95 -0.35
N THR A 183 -3.43 5.96 -0.45
CA THR A 183 -2.54 6.11 -1.60
C THR A 183 -1.33 5.19 -1.46
N LEU A 184 -1.06 4.45 -2.52
CA LEU A 184 0.22 3.77 -2.74
C LEU A 184 0.76 4.22 -4.09
N PHE A 185 1.85 4.98 -4.10
CA PHE A 185 2.45 5.52 -5.33
C PHE A 185 3.50 4.56 -5.91
N PHE A 186 4.40 4.11 -5.06
CA PHE A 186 5.46 3.17 -5.37
C PHE A 186 5.44 2.06 -4.33
N HIS A 187 5.73 0.84 -4.76
CA HIS A 187 5.87 -0.32 -3.90
C HIS A 187 7.07 -1.13 -4.35
N ALA A 188 7.92 -1.51 -3.41
CA ALA A 188 8.96 -2.47 -3.64
C ALA A 188 8.99 -3.50 -2.52
N ASP A 189 9.22 -4.75 -2.89
CA ASP A 189 9.68 -5.75 -1.96
C ASP A 189 11.22 -5.74 -1.92
N HIS A 190 11.78 -6.25 -0.84
CA HIS A 190 13.20 -6.49 -0.72
C HIS A 190 13.49 -7.73 0.12
N GLY A 191 14.75 -8.19 0.13
CA GLY A 191 15.16 -9.27 1.04
C GLY A 191 14.87 -8.90 2.50
N SER A 192 14.45 -9.88 3.29
CA SER A 192 14.12 -9.69 4.71
C SER A 192 15.31 -9.15 5.51
N GLN A 193 15.09 -8.06 6.24
CA GLN A 193 16.05 -7.44 7.15
C GLN A 193 15.51 -7.51 8.58
N THR A 194 16.18 -8.28 9.43
CA THR A 194 15.83 -8.36 10.85
C THR A 194 16.50 -7.21 11.60
N LEU A 195 15.68 -6.42 12.28
CA LEU A 195 16.07 -5.22 13.01
C LEU A 195 15.77 -5.40 14.49
N ALA A 196 16.70 -4.98 15.34
CA ALA A 196 16.46 -4.75 16.76
C ALA A 196 15.72 -3.41 16.97
N ILE A 197 15.29 -3.17 18.21
CA ILE A 197 14.78 -1.85 18.59
C ILE A 197 15.89 -0.80 18.42
N ASN A 198 15.53 0.36 17.86
CA ASN A 198 16.42 1.48 17.54
C ASN A 198 17.42 1.27 16.39
N ASP A 199 17.39 0.13 15.70
CA ASP A 199 18.11 0.01 14.43
C ASP A 199 17.52 1.00 13.41
N ALA A 200 18.38 1.60 12.59
CA ALA A 200 18.00 2.58 11.60
C ALA A 200 18.28 2.08 10.18
N VAL A 201 17.33 2.32 9.26
CA VAL A 201 17.46 1.98 7.85
C VAL A 201 17.13 3.21 7.01
N THR A 202 18.06 3.58 6.13
CA THR A 202 17.83 4.62 5.14
C THR A 202 17.41 4.00 3.82
N TYR A 203 16.27 4.43 3.31
CA TYR A 203 15.80 4.08 1.98
C TYR A 203 15.99 5.26 1.05
N THR A 204 16.42 4.94 -0.17
CA THR A 204 16.42 5.85 -1.31
C THR A 204 15.58 5.22 -2.40
N LEU A 205 14.40 5.78 -2.65
CA LEU A 205 13.50 5.32 -3.70
C LEU A 205 13.71 6.18 -4.93
N THR A 206 13.87 5.55 -6.08
CA THR A 206 14.09 6.25 -7.35
C THR A 206 13.07 5.78 -8.37
N VAL A 207 12.28 6.72 -8.89
CA VAL A 207 11.35 6.49 -9.97
C VAL A 207 11.89 7.16 -11.22
N LYS A 208 12.23 6.31 -12.20
CA LYS A 208 12.73 6.74 -13.50
C LYS A 208 11.57 6.82 -14.48
N ILE A 209 11.43 7.95 -15.17
CA ILE A 209 10.50 8.08 -16.29
C ILE A 209 11.27 7.71 -17.55
N THR A 210 10.90 6.61 -18.20
CA THR A 210 11.49 6.10 -19.44
C THR A 210 10.45 5.90 -20.51
#